data_AF-A0A2V6TPL9-F1
#
_entry.id   AF-A0A2V6TPL9-F1
#
_cell.length_a   1.000
_cell.length_b   1.000
_cell.length_c   1.000
_cell.angle_alpha   90.00
_cell.angle_beta   90.00
_cell.angle_gamma   90.00
#
_symmetry.space_group_name_H-M   'P 1'
#
loop_
_entity.id
_entity.type
_entity.pdbx_description
1 polymer ?
#
loop_
_entity_poly.entity_id
_entity_poly.type
_entity_poly.pdbx_seq_one_letter_code
_entity_poly.pdbx_strand_id
1 'polypeptide(L)'
;MCYGPGENAMMTLQERLDAIRDASKTRIPPEARAVMQRSIDDLRASGIMNRIVKVGQPAPDFALPTAGGRSVVLKELLARGPVALTFYRGRW
;
A
#
# COMPACT_ATOMS: atom_id res chain seq x y z
N MET A 1 -42.86 8.06 10.01
CA MET A 1 -42.08 8.00 8.76
C MET A 1 -40.97 6.98 8.93
N CYS A 2 -41.08 5.83 8.27
CA CYS A 2 -40.09 4.77 8.31
C CYS A 2 -38.90 5.18 7.44
N TYR A 3 -37.71 5.33 8.02
CA TYR A 3 -36.48 5.37 7.24
C TYR A 3 -36.20 3.94 6.76
N GLY A 4 -36.49 3.67 5.49
CA GLY A 4 -36.05 2.45 4.83
C GLY A 4 -34.52 2.41 4.75
N PRO A 5 -33.89 1.22 4.73
CA PRO A 5 -32.44 1.11 4.58
C PRO A 5 -32.05 1.77 3.26
N GLY A 6 -31.29 2.87 3.34
CA GLY A 6 -30.83 3.59 2.17
C GLY A 6 -30.10 2.64 1.23
N GLU A 7 -30.35 2.78 -0.06
CA GLU A 7 -29.83 2.03 -1.22
C GLU A 7 -28.31 1.71 -1.15
N ASN A 8 -27.56 2.48 -0.37
CA ASN A 8 -26.16 2.25 -0.07
C ASN A 8 -25.92 0.95 0.76
N ALA A 9 -26.85 0.50 1.60
CA ALA A 9 -26.68 -0.63 2.52
C ALA A 9 -26.62 -2.01 1.85
N MET A 10 -27.03 -2.15 0.59
CA MET A 10 -27.08 -3.44 -0.13
C MET A 10 -25.81 -3.79 -0.92
N MET A 11 -24.90 -2.84 -1.16
CA MET A 11 -23.62 -3.13 -1.83
C MET A 11 -22.55 -3.54 -0.83
N THR A 12 -21.84 -4.62 -1.12
CA THR A 12 -20.63 -5.03 -0.41
C THR A 12 -19.53 -3.98 -0.58
N LEU A 13 -18.56 -3.96 0.35
CA LEU A 13 -17.39 -3.09 0.23
C LEU A 13 -16.64 -3.34 -1.09
N GLN A 14 -16.55 -4.59 -1.52
CA GLN A 14 -15.88 -4.96 -2.77
C GLN A 14 -16.56 -4.30 -3.97
N GLU A 15 -17.88 -4.41 -4.10
CA GLU A 15 -18.65 -3.80 -5.18
C GLU A 15 -18.50 -2.27 -5.21
N ARG A 16 -18.49 -1.64 -4.03
CA ARG A 16 -18.24 -0.19 -3.91
C ARG A 16 -16.84 0.19 -4.38
N LEU A 17 -15.81 -0.57 -3.98
CA LEU A 17 -14.43 -0.33 -4.41
C LEU A 17 -14.25 -0.52 -5.92
N ASP A 18 -14.95 -1.49 -6.49
CA ASP A 18 -14.94 -1.77 -7.92
C ASP A 18 -15.59 -0.62 -8.71
N ALA A 19 -16.74 -0.13 -8.25
CA ALA A 19 -17.40 1.04 -8.84
C ALA A 19 -16.51 2.30 -8.78
N ILE A 20 -15.82 2.55 -7.66
CA ILE A 20 -14.87 3.66 -7.52
C ILE A 20 -13.72 3.51 -8.52
N ARG A 21 -13.14 2.31 -8.62
CA ARG A 21 -12.06 2.03 -9.57
C ARG A 21 -12.50 2.28 -11.01
N ASP A 22 -13.71 1.86 -11.38
CA ASP A 22 -14.20 2.05 -12.75
C ASP A 22 -14.56 3.51 -13.05
N ALA A 23 -15.17 4.22 -12.10
CA ALA A 23 -15.42 5.67 -12.22
C ALA A 23 -14.11 6.48 -12.33
N SER A 24 -13.02 6.01 -11.71
CA SER A 24 -11.72 6.66 -11.86
C SER A 24 -11.20 6.65 -13.30
N LYS A 25 -11.56 5.64 -14.12
CA LYS A 25 -11.08 5.50 -15.50
C LYS A 25 -11.59 6.63 -16.41
N THR A 26 -12.78 7.16 -16.15
CA THR A 26 -13.38 8.27 -16.92
C THR A 26 -13.01 9.63 -16.35
N ARG A 27 -12.74 9.73 -15.03
CA ARG A 27 -12.39 10.98 -14.35
C ARG A 27 -10.94 11.42 -14.53
N ILE A 28 -10.01 10.48 -14.70
CA ILE A 28 -8.58 10.80 -14.84
C ILE A 28 -8.31 11.16 -16.31
N PRO A 29 -7.79 12.37 -16.62
CA PRO A 29 -7.44 12.76 -17.97
C PRO A 29 -6.48 11.77 -18.64
N PRO A 30 -6.58 11.54 -19.96
CA PRO A 30 -5.72 10.58 -20.68
C PRO A 30 -4.23 10.81 -20.47
N GLU A 31 -3.78 12.08 -20.42
CA GLU A 31 -2.40 12.46 -20.16
C GLU A 31 -1.93 11.96 -18.77
N ALA A 32 -2.71 12.25 -17.71
CA ALA A 32 -2.38 11.80 -16.36
C ALA A 32 -2.38 10.26 -16.25
N ARG A 33 -3.28 9.57 -16.98
CA ARG A 33 -3.27 8.10 -17.08
C ARG A 33 -2.00 7.60 -17.76
N ALA A 34 -1.56 8.25 -18.84
CA ALA A 34 -0.34 7.89 -19.54
C ALA A 34 0.91 8.06 -18.66
N VAL A 35 0.98 9.14 -17.87
CA VAL A 35 2.06 9.34 -16.88
C VAL A 35 2.07 8.22 -15.85
N MET A 36 0.91 7.90 -15.26
CA MET A 36 0.80 6.84 -14.26
C MET A 36 1.21 5.48 -14.85
N GLN A 37 0.74 5.16 -16.06
CA GLN A 37 1.07 3.92 -16.74
C GLN A 37 2.57 3.83 -17.02
N ARG A 38 3.19 4.91 -17.51
CA ARG A 38 4.64 4.98 -17.73
C ARG A 38 5.40 4.73 -16.44
N SER A 39 5.03 5.35 -15.32
CA SER A 39 5.69 5.12 -14.04
C SER A 39 5.58 3.65 -13.58
N ILE A 40 4.45 2.99 -13.83
CA ILE A 40 4.27 1.56 -13.54
C ILE A 40 5.20 0.71 -14.42
N ASP A 41 5.30 1.04 -15.71
CA ASP A 41 6.13 0.31 -16.65
C ASP A 41 7.63 0.50 -16.36
N ASP A 42 8.05 1.71 -16.01
CA ASP A 42 9.42 2.02 -15.56
C ASP A 42 9.76 1.24 -14.28
N LEU A 43 8.82 1.17 -13.31
CA LEU A 43 9.00 0.35 -12.10
C LEU A 43 9.16 -1.13 -12.44
N ARG A 44 8.36 -1.66 -13.37
CA ARG A 44 8.49 -3.06 -13.81
C ARG A 44 9.84 -3.29 -14.50
N ALA A 45 10.27 -2.37 -15.36
CA ALA A 45 11.52 -2.44 -16.11
C ALA A 45 12.77 -2.28 -15.22
N SER A 46 12.65 -1.62 -14.06
CA SER A 46 13.77 -1.43 -13.11
C SER A 46 14.34 -2.73 -12.53
N GLY A 47 13.66 -3.87 -12.73
CA GLY A 47 14.02 -5.15 -12.14
C GLY A 47 13.76 -5.22 -10.64
N ILE A 48 12.94 -4.31 -10.08
CA ILE A 48 12.59 -4.29 -8.65
C ILE A 48 12.01 -5.64 -8.19
N MET A 49 11.26 -6.32 -9.06
CA MET A 49 10.69 -7.64 -8.79
C MET A 49 11.74 -8.71 -8.48
N ASN A 50 12.95 -8.58 -9.04
CA ASN A 50 14.04 -9.54 -8.84
C ASN A 50 14.71 -9.40 -7.47
N ARG A 51 14.45 -8.30 -6.76
CA ARG A 51 15.06 -7.99 -5.45
C ARG A 51 14.06 -8.15 -4.31
N ILE A 52 12.89 -8.70 -4.58
CA ILE A 52 11.86 -8.95 -3.58
C ILE A 52 12.31 -10.08 -2.66
N VAL A 53 12.30 -9.81 -1.36
CA VAL A 53 12.56 -10.79 -0.31
C VAL A 53 11.43 -11.80 -0.31
N LYS A 54 11.78 -13.09 -0.43
CA LYS A 54 10.81 -14.18 -0.45
C LYS A 54 10.48 -14.65 0.95
N VAL A 55 9.33 -15.31 1.11
CA VAL A 55 8.97 -15.97 2.37
C VAL A 55 10.07 -16.95 2.79
N GLY A 56 10.44 -16.92 4.07
CA GLY A 56 11.52 -17.73 4.64
C GLY A 56 12.93 -17.18 4.43
N GLN A 57 13.12 -16.15 3.61
CA GLN A 57 14.39 -15.45 3.52
C GLN A 57 14.57 -14.48 4.69
N PRO A 58 15.82 -14.23 5.13
CA PRO A 58 16.09 -13.19 6.12
C PRO A 58 15.58 -11.82 5.66
N ALA A 59 14.95 -11.09 6.57
CA ALA A 59 14.57 -9.71 6.30
C ALA A 59 15.83 -8.82 6.13
N PRO A 60 15.89 -7.93 5.12
CA PRO A 60 16.96 -6.96 4.99
C PRO A 60 17.00 -6.06 6.23
N ASP A 61 18.21 -5.78 6.68
CA ASP A 61 18.43 -4.87 7.79
C ASP A 61 18.08 -3.43 7.40
N PHE A 62 17.60 -2.66 8.35
CA PHE A 62 17.30 -1.24 8.16
C PHE A 62 17.50 -0.46 9.45
N ALA A 63 17.72 0.85 9.30
CA ALA A 63 17.70 1.82 10.37
C ALA A 63 16.68 2.92 10.02
N LEU A 64 15.65 3.08 10.84
CA LEU A 64 14.59 4.07 10.62
C LEU A 64 14.48 5.01 11.81
N PRO A 65 14.25 6.31 11.59
CA PRO A 65 13.97 7.24 12.68
C PRO A 65 12.57 6.96 13.26
N THR A 66 12.49 6.99 14.59
CA THR A 66 11.23 7.07 15.31
C THR A 66 10.66 8.50 15.23
N ALA A 67 9.39 8.66 15.61
CA ALA A 67 8.78 10.00 15.74
C ALA A 67 9.57 10.93 16.69
N GLY A 68 10.31 10.37 17.66
CA GLY A 68 11.18 11.13 18.57
C GLY A 68 12.61 11.34 18.06
N GLY A 69 12.90 11.06 16.78
CA GLY A 69 14.21 11.26 16.16
C GLY A 69 15.28 10.21 16.51
N ARG A 70 15.01 9.30 17.45
CA ARG A 70 15.92 8.17 17.73
C ARG A 70 15.87 7.16 16.60
N SER A 71 17.02 6.62 16.22
CA SER A 71 17.12 5.55 15.23
C SER A 71 16.71 4.20 15.86
N VAL A 72 15.99 3.39 15.10
CA VAL A 72 15.65 2.00 15.42
C VAL A 72 16.22 1.10 14.34
N VAL A 73 17.01 0.11 14.75
CA VAL A 73 17.69 -0.85 13.87
C VAL A 73 17.02 -2.22 13.98
N LEU A 74 16.69 -2.85 12.85
CA LEU A 74 15.98 -4.13 12.84
C LEU A 74 16.75 -5.24 13.58
N LYS A 75 18.06 -5.36 13.34
CA LYS A 75 18.89 -6.37 14.02
C LYS A 75 18.87 -6.24 15.55
N GLU A 76 18.87 -5.01 16.08
CA GLU A 76 18.82 -4.79 17.52
C GLU A 76 17.48 -5.23 18.14
N LEU A 77 16.39 -5.08 17.38
CA LEU A 77 15.08 -5.58 17.80
C LEU A 77 15.02 -7.11 17.75
N LEU A 78 15.52 -7.71 16.67
CA LEU A 78 15.56 -9.17 16.51
C LEU A 78 16.43 -9.85 17.57
N ALA A 79 17.51 -9.19 18.04
CA ALA A 79 18.32 -9.69 19.15
C ALA A 79 17.56 -9.77 20.48
N ARG A 80 16.45 -9.01 20.63
CA ARG A 80 15.59 -9.00 21.82
C ARG A 80 14.43 -9.99 21.70
N GLY A 81 14.08 -10.40 20.49
CA GLY A 81 13.01 -11.37 20.23
C GLY A 81 12.34 -11.19 18.86
N PRO A 82 11.24 -11.91 18.62
CA PRO A 82 10.48 -11.81 17.38
C PRO A 82 9.94 -10.39 17.14
N VAL A 83 9.90 -9.97 15.88
CA VAL A 83 9.43 -8.64 15.47
C VAL A 83 8.27 -8.77 14.49
N ALA A 84 7.19 -8.01 14.73
CA ALA A 84 6.14 -7.78 13.75
C ALA A 84 6.37 -6.43 13.06
N LEU A 85 6.41 -6.42 11.72
CA LEU A 85 6.58 -5.21 10.92
C LEU A 85 5.28 -4.91 10.16
N THR A 86 4.75 -3.71 10.37
CA THR A 86 3.54 -3.22 9.71
C THR A 86 3.88 -2.06 8.79
N PHE A 87 3.54 -2.18 7.50
CA PHE A 87 3.67 -1.09 6.54
C PHE A 87 2.37 -0.29 6.54
N TYR A 88 2.45 0.97 6.99
CA TYR A 88 1.32 1.89 6.96
C TYR A 88 1.55 2.96 5.89
N ARG A 89 0.59 3.14 4.97
CA ARG A 89 0.58 4.20 3.97
C ARG A 89 -0.60 5.12 4.25
N GLY A 90 -0.34 6.30 4.79
CA GLY A 90 -1.36 7.28 5.13
C GLY A 90 -0.81 8.39 6.01
N ARG A 91 -1.70 9.26 6.49
CA ARG A 91 -1.36 10.21 7.56
C ARG A 91 -1.55 9.52 8.91
N TRP A 92 -0.66 9.82 9.85
CA TRP A 92 -0.83 9.49 11.26
C TRP A 92 -1.76 10.50 11.92
#